data_AF-A0A497YS92-F1
#
_entry.id   AF-A0A497YS92-F1
#
_cell.length_a   1.000
_cell.length_b   1.000
_cell.length_c   1.000
_cell.angle_alpha   90.00
_cell.angle_beta   90.00
_cell.angle_gamma   90.00
#
_symmetry.space_group_name_H-M   'P 1'
#
loop_
_entity.id
_entity.type
_entity.pdbx_description
1 polymer ?
#
loop_
_entity_poly.entity_id
_entity_poly.type
_entity_poly.pdbx_seq_one_letter_code
_entity_poly.pdbx_strand_id
1 'polypeptide(L)'
;MAYCQKREAAAKGQFPQSFEVYGFTIEVHAGGRRVWPPSFKRFVKTKLDLGELIVGDIMEDCNVSQSLVYKWKSDVKSSRVRSVARSEERIFSEVLVNEATQPNRDPETDNRILLTRRESNLSFPVDYPVNDLVTIALAMDSQS
;
A
#
# COMPACT_ATOMS: atom_id res chain seq x y z
N MET A 1 -23.73 -15.43 26.53
CA MET A 1 -23.03 -14.50 27.45
C MET A 1 -22.42 -15.30 28.58
N ALA A 2 -21.09 -15.43 28.59
CA ALA A 2 -20.33 -16.00 29.70
C ALA A 2 -19.07 -15.15 29.88
N TYR A 3 -19.23 -14.05 30.61
CA TYR A 3 -18.12 -13.27 31.16
C TYR A 3 -17.63 -13.98 32.44
N CYS A 4 -16.33 -13.84 32.74
CA CYS A 4 -15.61 -14.32 33.93
C CYS A 4 -15.04 -15.75 33.88
N GLN A 5 -13.86 -15.91 33.29
CA GLN A 5 -12.89 -16.84 33.88
C GLN A 5 -11.43 -16.43 33.62
N LYS A 6 -10.67 -16.34 34.72
CA LYS A 6 -9.21 -16.17 34.87
C LYS A 6 -8.66 -14.74 34.88
N ARG A 7 -9.05 -13.99 35.91
CA ARG A 7 -8.10 -13.20 36.70
C ARG A 7 -7.74 -14.00 37.95
N GLU A 8 -6.61 -14.70 37.94
CA GLU A 8 -5.96 -15.18 39.17
C GLU A 8 -4.54 -15.66 38.87
N ALA A 9 -3.56 -14.78 39.14
CA ALA A 9 -2.22 -15.10 39.65
C ALA A 9 -1.40 -13.80 39.78
N ALA A 10 -1.80 -12.90 40.66
CA ALA A 10 -0.89 -11.92 41.24
C ALA A 10 -0.28 -12.57 42.49
N ALA A 11 0.68 -13.49 42.30
CA ALA A 11 1.40 -14.11 43.40
C ALA A 11 2.85 -14.40 42.94
N LYS A 12 3.79 -13.68 43.55
CA LYS A 12 5.25 -13.63 43.32
C LYS A 12 5.66 -12.88 42.04
N GLY A 13 6.22 -11.69 42.24
CA GLY A 13 6.75 -10.80 41.21
C GLY A 13 7.97 -11.36 40.49
N GLN A 14 7.76 -12.42 39.73
CA GLN A 14 8.77 -13.03 38.88
C GLN A 14 8.18 -13.07 37.47
N PHE A 15 8.42 -11.99 36.73
CA PHE A 15 8.12 -12.01 35.30
C PHE A 15 9.02 -13.07 34.65
N PRO A 16 8.49 -13.91 33.74
CA PRO A 16 9.33 -14.83 32.99
C PRO A 16 10.43 -14.04 32.28
N GLN A 17 11.69 -14.48 32.37
CA GLN A 17 12.83 -13.76 31.79
C GLN A 17 12.67 -13.56 30.28
N SER A 18 11.95 -14.46 29.62
CA SER A 18 11.55 -14.33 28.23
C SER A 18 10.29 -15.15 27.93
N PHE A 19 9.63 -14.86 26.80
CA PHE A 19 8.56 -15.67 26.23
C PHE A 19 8.70 -15.73 24.72
N GLU A 20 8.08 -16.71 24.07
CA GLU A 20 8.10 -16.84 22.61
C GLU A 20 6.78 -16.42 21.98
N VAL A 21 6.85 -15.67 20.89
CA VAL A 21 5.69 -15.26 20.08
C VAL A 21 6.09 -15.15 18.61
N TYR A 22 5.28 -15.74 17.72
CA TYR A 22 5.57 -15.83 16.27
C TYR A 22 6.98 -16.34 15.93
N GLY A 23 7.56 -17.21 16.77
CA GLY A 23 8.93 -17.73 16.61
C GLY A 23 10.04 -16.76 17.05
N PHE A 24 9.71 -15.68 17.77
CA PHE A 24 10.67 -14.75 18.37
C PHE A 24 10.69 -14.88 19.88
N THR A 25 11.88 -14.94 20.46
CA THR A 25 12.08 -14.84 21.90
C THR A 25 12.07 -13.37 22.32
N ILE A 26 11.16 -13.01 23.22
CA ILE A 26 10.97 -11.66 23.76
C ILE A 26 11.44 -11.66 25.20
N GLU A 27 12.52 -10.92 25.45
CA GLU A 27 13.07 -10.77 26.79
C GLU A 27 12.21 -9.80 27.62
N VAL A 28 12.05 -10.12 28.90
CA VAL A 28 11.36 -9.28 29.87
C VAL A 28 12.35 -8.92 30.97
N HIS A 29 12.62 -7.62 31.13
CA HIS A 29 13.45 -7.13 32.21
C HIS A 29 12.76 -7.27 33.57
N ALA A 30 13.54 -7.18 34.66
CA ALA A 30 13.06 -7.25 36.04
C ALA A 30 11.92 -6.25 36.36
N GLY A 31 11.85 -5.12 35.64
CA GLY A 31 10.77 -4.13 35.75
C GLY A 31 9.53 -4.41 34.90
N GLY A 32 9.40 -5.60 34.31
CA GLY A 32 8.27 -5.97 33.42
C GLY A 32 8.34 -5.34 32.03
N ARG A 33 9.40 -4.59 31.71
CA ARG A 33 9.61 -4.00 30.39
C ARG A 33 10.04 -5.08 29.40
N ARG A 34 9.27 -5.23 28.32
CA ARG A 34 9.54 -6.16 27.22
C ARG A 34 10.47 -5.52 26.20
N VAL A 35 11.48 -6.26 25.77
CA VAL A 35 12.41 -5.86 24.71
C VAL A 35 11.97 -6.51 23.41
N TRP A 36 11.44 -5.70 22.51
CA TRP A 36 10.97 -6.16 21.19
C TRP A 36 12.10 -6.08 20.17
N PRO A 37 12.59 -7.21 19.64
CA PRO A 37 13.68 -7.22 18.67
C PRO A 37 13.35 -6.39 17.41
N PRO A 38 14.34 -5.73 16.79
CA PRO A 38 14.12 -5.01 15.53
C PRO A 38 13.65 -5.91 14.38
N SER A 39 13.97 -7.20 14.40
CA SER A 39 13.46 -8.21 13.47
C SER A 39 11.98 -8.49 13.67
N PHE A 40 11.53 -8.59 14.94
CA PHE A 40 10.12 -8.76 15.29
C PHE A 40 9.26 -7.59 14.78
N LYS A 41 9.69 -6.35 15.03
CA LYS A 41 8.96 -5.15 14.55
C LYS A 41 8.84 -5.11 13.03
N ARG A 42 9.88 -5.56 12.31
CA ARG A 42 9.88 -5.72 10.85
C ARG A 42 8.90 -6.80 10.41
N PHE A 43 8.91 -7.96 11.05
CA PHE A 43 7.96 -9.05 10.79
C PHE A 43 6.51 -8.59 10.95
N VAL A 44 6.18 -7.94 12.07
CA VAL A 44 4.83 -7.41 12.33
C VAL A 44 4.41 -6.43 11.25
N LYS A 45 5.28 -5.49 10.88
CA LYS A 45 5.00 -4.54 9.80
C LYS A 45 4.73 -5.24 8.47
N THR A 46 5.61 -6.16 8.05
CA THR A 46 5.45 -6.90 6.80
C THR A 46 4.15 -7.70 6.77
N LYS A 47 3.81 -8.41 7.86
CA LYS A 47 2.57 -9.21 7.94
C LYS A 47 1.31 -8.33 7.95
N LEU A 48 1.35 -7.18 8.61
CA LEU A 48 0.27 -6.18 8.55
C LEU A 48 0.11 -5.58 7.15
N ASP A 49 1.22 -5.26 6.47
CA ASP A 49 1.20 -4.67 5.13
C ASP A 49 0.72 -5.68 4.06
N LEU A 50 1.00 -6.98 4.27
CA LEU A 50 0.47 -8.08 3.45
C LEU A 50 -0.99 -8.44 3.78
N GLY A 51 -1.54 -7.94 4.90
CA GLY A 51 -2.88 -8.29 5.39
C GLY A 51 -2.99 -9.71 5.96
N GLU A 52 -1.87 -10.38 6.23
CA GLU A 52 -1.83 -11.74 6.79
C GLU A 52 -2.02 -11.75 8.32
N LEU A 53 -1.74 -10.63 8.99
CA LEU A 53 -2.09 -10.42 10.40
C LEU A 53 -3.00 -9.20 10.54
N ILE A 54 -3.89 -9.25 11.54
CA ILE A 54 -4.74 -8.13 11.94
C ILE A 54 -4.17 -7.52 13.22
N VAL A 55 -4.37 -6.21 13.39
CA VAL A 55 -3.91 -5.47 14.59
C VAL A 55 -4.49 -6.09 15.87
N GLY A 56 -5.73 -6.59 15.83
CA GLY A 56 -6.39 -7.25 16.97
C GLY A 56 -5.63 -8.48 17.44
N ASP A 57 -5.26 -9.37 16.52
CA ASP A 57 -4.53 -10.61 16.84
C ASP A 57 -3.17 -10.30 17.48
N ILE A 58 -2.47 -9.28 16.96
CA ILE A 58 -1.18 -8.85 17.52
C ILE A 58 -1.36 -8.29 18.94
N MET A 59 -2.41 -7.52 19.18
CA MET A 59 -2.69 -6.97 20.50
C MET A 59 -2.95 -8.06 21.52
N GLU A 60 -3.68 -9.10 21.14
CA GLU A 60 -3.99 -10.27 21.99
C GLU A 60 -2.73 -11.11 22.23
N ASP A 61 -2.09 -11.59 21.16
CA ASP A 61 -0.95 -12.52 21.23
C ASP A 61 0.27 -11.89 21.94
N CYS A 62 0.51 -10.60 21.71
CA CYS A 62 1.66 -9.89 22.29
C CYS A 62 1.31 -9.15 23.58
N ASN A 63 0.04 -9.10 23.96
CA ASN A 63 -0.49 -8.32 25.08
C ASN A 63 0.02 -6.87 25.08
N VAL A 64 -0.18 -6.18 23.94
CA VAL A 64 0.28 -4.81 23.70
C VAL A 64 -0.89 -3.89 23.33
N SER A 65 -0.72 -2.59 23.58
CA SER A 65 -1.70 -1.60 23.15
C SER A 65 -1.65 -1.37 21.64
N GLN A 66 -2.80 -1.00 21.08
CA GLN A 66 -2.94 -0.65 19.66
C GLN A 66 -1.93 0.42 19.23
N SER A 67 -1.71 1.44 20.07
CA SER A 67 -0.75 2.51 19.80
C SER A 67 0.69 2.00 19.66
N LEU A 68 1.07 0.96 20.41
CA LEU A 68 2.41 0.37 20.29
C LEU A 68 2.56 -0.39 18.97
N VAL A 69 1.51 -1.08 18.52
CA VAL A 69 1.50 -1.75 17.21
C VAL A 69 1.64 -0.75 16.07
N TYR A 70 0.86 0.35 16.09
CA TYR A 70 1.02 1.41 15.09
C TYR A 70 2.39 2.09 15.15
N LYS A 71 2.95 2.26 16.35
CA LYS A 71 4.32 2.76 16.50
C LYS A 71 5.34 1.83 15.85
N TRP A 72 5.19 0.52 15.94
CA TRP A 72 6.07 -0.41 15.22
C TRP A 72 5.93 -0.29 13.70
N LYS A 73 4.73 -0.03 13.20
CA LYS A 73 4.49 0.23 11.77
C LYS A 73 5.25 1.47 11.28
N SER A 74 5.26 2.55 12.07
CA SER A 74 5.94 3.81 11.73
C SER A 74 7.45 3.81 12.00
N ASP A 75 7.91 3.17 13.08
CA ASP A 75 9.29 3.27 13.58
C ASP A 75 10.30 2.53 12.69
N VAL A 76 9.85 1.56 11.88
CA VAL A 76 10.70 0.91 10.89
C VAL A 76 10.84 1.85 9.69
N LYS A 77 11.71 2.87 9.84
CA LYS A 77 12.36 3.51 8.69
C LYS A 77 13.03 2.41 7.91
N SER A 78 12.69 2.31 6.63
CA SER A 78 13.33 1.39 5.68
C SER A 78 14.83 1.70 5.65
N SER A 79 15.62 1.07 6.52
CA SER A 79 17.02 0.87 6.23
C SER A 79 17.02 -0.04 5.03
N ARG A 80 17.38 0.52 3.87
CA ARG A 80 17.57 -0.17 2.59
C ARG A 80 18.55 -1.32 2.75
N VAL A 81 18.11 -2.42 3.36
CA VAL A 81 18.69 -3.74 3.12
C VAL A 81 17.85 -4.28 1.99
N ARG A 82 18.48 -4.38 0.82
CA ARG A 82 17.97 -5.04 -0.38
C ARG A 82 17.57 -6.49 -0.03
N SER A 83 16.41 -6.71 0.56
CA SER A 83 15.75 -8.01 0.47
C SER A 83 14.81 -7.93 -0.72
N VAL A 84 15.18 -8.66 -1.75
CA VAL A 84 14.43 -8.89 -2.98
C VAL A 84 13.08 -9.49 -2.62
N ALA A 85 12.09 -8.64 -2.39
CA ALA A 85 10.70 -8.95 -2.60
C ALA A 85 10.18 -7.73 -3.37
N ARG A 86 9.82 -7.95 -4.64
CA ARG A 86 9.07 -6.99 -5.43
C ARG A 86 7.75 -6.74 -4.70
N SER A 87 7.76 -5.82 -3.74
CA SER A 87 6.58 -5.00 -3.52
C SER A 87 6.45 -4.25 -4.84
N GLU A 88 5.43 -4.58 -5.62
CA GLU A 88 4.86 -3.61 -6.53
C GLU A 88 4.61 -2.37 -5.68
N GLU A 89 5.53 -1.41 -5.69
CA GLU A 89 5.24 -0.06 -5.24
C GLU A 89 4.05 0.33 -6.09
N ARG A 90 2.86 0.32 -5.48
CA ARG A 90 1.70 0.95 -6.08
C ARG A 90 2.03 2.43 -6.11
N ILE A 91 2.64 2.83 -7.20
CA ILE A 91 2.89 4.22 -7.54
C ILE A 91 1.49 4.79 -7.78
N PHE A 92 0.95 5.46 -6.76
CA PHE A 92 -0.27 6.22 -6.92
C PHE A 92 0.12 7.58 -7.49
N SER A 93 -0.39 7.88 -8.68
CA SER A 93 -0.33 9.21 -9.25
C SER A 93 -1.56 9.98 -8.79
N GLU A 94 -1.36 11.05 -8.03
CA GLU A 94 -2.41 12.02 -7.74
C GLU A 94 -2.64 12.86 -9.00
N VAL A 95 -3.80 12.70 -9.64
CA VAL A 95 -4.22 13.52 -10.78
C VAL A 95 -5.02 14.69 -10.23
N LEU A 96 -4.37 15.84 -10.07
CA LEU A 96 -5.05 17.10 -9.77
C LEU A 96 -5.78 17.58 -11.03
N VAL A 97 -7.07 17.28 -11.12
CA VAL A 97 -7.93 17.85 -12.17
C VAL A 97 -8.16 19.32 -11.81
N ASN A 98 -7.37 20.19 -12.43
CA ASN A 98 -7.58 21.63 -12.31
C ASN A 98 -8.82 21.98 -13.15
N GLU A 99 -9.97 22.19 -12.50
CA GLU A 99 -11.25 22.54 -13.15
C GLU A 99 -11.27 23.99 -13.68
N ALA A 100 -10.09 24.59 -13.85
CA ALA A 100 -9.89 25.91 -14.43
C ALA A 100 -8.90 25.80 -15.59
N THR A 101 -9.34 25.14 -16.65
CA THR A 101 -9.18 25.51 -18.08
C THR A 101 -9.78 24.36 -18.86
N GLN A 102 -11.11 24.36 -19.03
CA GLN A 102 -11.63 23.74 -20.25
C GLN A 102 -10.98 24.53 -21.39
N PRO A 103 -10.16 23.93 -22.28
CA PRO A 103 -9.94 24.57 -23.56
C PRO A 103 -11.33 24.70 -24.13
N ASN A 104 -11.75 25.93 -24.40
CA ASN A 104 -13.00 26.28 -25.06
C ASN A 104 -13.25 25.24 -26.16
N ARG A 105 -14.08 24.23 -25.88
CA ARG A 105 -14.36 23.16 -26.83
C ARG A 105 -15.30 23.81 -27.82
N ASP A 106 -14.73 24.19 -28.95
CA ASP A 106 -15.49 24.70 -30.08
C ASP A 106 -16.56 23.66 -30.42
N PRO A 107 -17.85 24.00 -30.43
CA PRO A 107 -18.92 23.03 -30.68
C PRO A 107 -18.83 22.33 -32.04
N GLU A 108 -17.99 22.81 -32.98
CA GLU A 108 -17.70 22.11 -34.23
C GLU A 108 -16.82 20.86 -34.06
N THR A 109 -16.04 20.75 -32.97
CA THR A 109 -15.14 19.61 -32.73
C THR A 109 -15.82 18.40 -32.10
N ASP A 110 -17.04 18.54 -31.58
CA ASP A 110 -17.74 17.47 -30.86
C ASP A 110 -18.30 16.38 -31.81
N ASN A 111 -18.32 16.65 -33.12
CA ASN A 111 -18.85 15.74 -34.14
C ASN A 111 -17.81 15.27 -35.17
N ARG A 112 -16.54 15.27 -34.77
CA ARG A 112 -15.41 14.88 -35.61
C ARG A 112 -14.43 13.98 -34.86
N ILE A 113 -13.84 13.03 -35.58
CA ILE A 113 -12.77 12.19 -35.08
C ILE A 113 -11.45 12.89 -35.37
N LEU A 114 -10.64 13.12 -34.33
CA LEU A 114 -9.33 13.76 -34.45
C LEU A 114 -8.22 12.71 -34.31
N LEU A 115 -7.34 12.62 -35.31
CA LEU A 115 -6.10 11.85 -35.25
C LEU A 115 -4.91 12.81 -35.19
N THR A 116 -4.20 12.81 -34.07
CA THR A 116 -3.06 13.70 -33.82
C THR A 116 -1.77 12.90 -33.65
N ARG A 117 -0.73 13.24 -34.43
CA ARG A 117 0.63 12.68 -34.31
C ARG A 117 1.67 13.77 -34.52
N ARG A 118 2.52 14.01 -33.52
CA ARG A 118 3.54 15.08 -33.50
C ARG A 118 2.96 16.44 -33.93
N GLU A 119 3.23 16.88 -35.17
CA GLU A 119 2.80 18.16 -35.73
C GLU A 119 1.63 18.01 -36.73
N SER A 120 1.19 16.78 -37.00
CA SER A 120 0.11 16.48 -37.94
C SER A 120 -1.21 16.24 -37.19
N ASN A 121 -2.24 16.97 -37.59
CA ASN A 121 -3.60 16.82 -37.10
C ASN A 121 -4.51 16.53 -38.29
N LEU A 122 -5.19 15.38 -38.26
CA LEU A 122 -6.21 15.01 -39.22
C LEU A 122 -7.58 15.01 -38.54
N SER A 123 -8.59 15.52 -39.23
CA SER A 123 -9.96 15.57 -38.74
C SER A 123 -10.90 14.85 -39.71
N PHE A 124 -11.72 13.96 -39.19
CA PHE A 124 -12.66 13.15 -39.95
C PHE A 124 -14.09 13.35 -39.44
N PRO A 125 -15.11 13.10 -40.28
CA PRO A 125 -16.50 12.96 -39.83
C PRO A 125 -16.67 11.83 -38.80
N VAL A 126 -17.72 11.90 -37.98
CA VAL A 126 -18.02 10.88 -36.94
C VAL A 126 -18.44 9.52 -37.54
N ASP A 127 -18.93 9.51 -38.77
CA ASP A 127 -19.36 8.34 -39.53
C ASP A 127 -18.23 7.74 -40.38
N TYR A 128 -16.99 8.22 -40.20
CA TYR A 128 -15.86 7.74 -40.98
C TYR A 128 -15.52 6.28 -40.64
N PRO A 129 -15.27 5.40 -41.65
CA PRO A 129 -15.06 3.99 -41.41
C PRO A 129 -13.83 3.68 -40.53
N VAL A 130 -14.03 2.88 -39.48
CA VAL A 130 -12.97 2.54 -38.52
C VAL A 130 -11.79 1.82 -39.20
N ASN A 131 -12.04 0.95 -40.18
CA ASN A 131 -10.98 0.22 -40.90
C ASN A 131 -10.03 1.17 -41.64
N ASP A 132 -10.57 2.27 -42.18
CA ASP A 132 -9.79 3.26 -42.91
C ASP A 132 -8.98 4.13 -41.92
N LEU A 133 -9.55 4.48 -40.76
CA LEU A 133 -8.82 5.17 -39.69
C LEU A 133 -7.62 4.36 -39.21
N VAL A 134 -7.78 3.04 -39.03
CA VAL A 134 -6.69 2.16 -38.61
C VAL A 134 -5.59 2.14 -39.67
N THR A 135 -5.96 2.06 -40.96
CA THR A 135 -5.00 2.10 -42.06
C THR A 135 -4.23 3.42 -42.09
N ILE A 136 -4.93 4.54 -41.91
CA ILE A 136 -4.32 5.88 -41.86
C ILE A 136 -3.41 6.01 -40.64
N ALA A 137 -3.83 5.55 -39.46
CA ALA A 137 -3.02 5.60 -38.25
C ALA A 137 -1.72 4.78 -38.40
N LEU A 138 -1.82 3.56 -38.93
CA LEU A 138 -0.65 2.72 -39.21
C LEU A 138 0.28 3.34 -40.25
N ALA A 139 -0.27 3.95 -41.32
CA ALA A 139 0.52 4.65 -42.32
C ALA A 139 1.24 5.87 -41.72
N MET A 140 0.54 6.64 -40.88
CA MET A 140 1.13 7.74 -40.13
C MET A 140 2.27 7.28 -39.22
N ASP A 141 2.18 6.08 -38.63
CA ASP A 141 3.25 5.51 -37.79
C ASP A 141 4.44 4.96 -38.58
N SER A 142 4.20 4.44 -39.79
CA SER A 142 5.24 3.82 -40.63
C SER A 142 6.25 4.81 -41.24
N GLN A 143 5.95 6.10 -41.29
CA GLN A 143 6.87 7.14 -41.79
C GLN A 143 7.89 7.62 -40.72
N SER A 144 8.45 6.67 -39.99
CA SER A 144 9.49 6.90 -38.96
C SER A 144 10.88 6.57 -39.48
#